data_AF-A0A9X4L079-F1
#
_entry.id   AF-A0A9X4L079-F1
#
_cell.length_a   1.000
_cell.length_b   1.000
_cell.length_c   1.000
_cell.angle_alpha   90.00
_cell.angle_beta   90.00
_cell.angle_gamma   90.00
#
_symmetry.space_group_name_H-M   'P 1'
#
loop_
_entity.id
_entity.type
_entity.pdbx_description
1 polymer ?
#
loop_
_entity_poly.entity_id
_entity_poly.type
_entity_poly.pdbx_seq_one_letter_code
_entity_poly.pdbx_strand_id
1 'polypeptide(L)'
;MGNYWIKLLAGFVLITALPVYWLAVELRATESSHVPAASRGILDLREWRFDADGAVRLNGQWDMYVGKVLGASELAASSDSLRPIAATVPGVWNGSPGLESGRGAATYRLRLLLPPDARGTFGIRMMNIRTASRIFVNGEQIGVSGLPGETRSATHPGNVPFAGYFTLTASAADIVVQVANFSYASGGIVLPIWFGRQEAIQSDRETGLFEYWLTAGGFFGARAVFSAVLPPSSPRSAFAAYRRLLPVQSRLRADARREACACPSSPNFVRRRASRPIDLLEFHLLFSGPICRPVIPEVRRSPA
;
A
#
# COMPACT_ATOMS: atom_id res chain seq x y z
N MET A 1 22.42 -41.80 4.76
CA MET A 1 21.52 -40.66 4.48
C MET A 1 20.77 -40.30 5.75
N GLY A 2 21.50 -39.85 6.78
CA GLY A 2 21.00 -39.74 8.15
C GLY A 2 20.51 -38.35 8.48
N ASN A 3 19.41 -38.28 9.25
CA ASN A 3 18.83 -37.16 10.02
C ASN A 3 18.62 -35.82 9.30
N TYR A 4 19.03 -35.69 8.05
CA TYR A 4 18.98 -34.46 7.27
C TYR A 4 17.55 -34.09 6.89
N TRP A 5 16.76 -35.09 6.50
CA TRP A 5 15.32 -34.92 6.24
C TRP A 5 14.57 -34.48 7.50
N ILE A 6 14.95 -34.96 8.69
CA ILE A 6 14.34 -34.55 9.97
C ILE A 6 14.63 -33.07 10.25
N LYS A 7 15.86 -32.60 9.99
CA LYS A 7 16.22 -31.18 10.14
C LYS A 7 15.48 -30.28 9.14
N LEU A 8 15.31 -30.73 7.90
CA LEU A 8 14.54 -30.01 6.88
C LEU A 8 13.06 -29.92 7.25
N LEU A 9 12.47 -31.02 7.74
CA LEU A 9 11.07 -31.08 8.17
C LEU A 9 10.84 -30.19 9.39
N ALA A 10 11.73 -30.23 10.39
CA ALA A 10 11.66 -29.37 11.56
C ALA A 10 11.76 -27.89 11.20
N GLY A 11 12.67 -27.52 10.30
CA GLY A 11 12.79 -26.14 9.80
C GLY A 11 11.53 -25.67 9.06
N PHE A 12 10.96 -26.51 8.19
CA PHE A 12 9.73 -26.21 7.47
C PHE A 12 8.53 -26.03 8.41
N VAL A 13 8.38 -26.91 9.40
CA VAL A 13 7.33 -26.80 10.43
C VAL A 13 7.52 -25.52 11.24
N LEU A 14 8.74 -25.14 11.64
CA LEU A 14 8.95 -23.92 12.41
C LEU A 14 8.60 -22.64 11.61
N ILE A 15 8.99 -22.62 10.33
CA ILE A 15 8.73 -21.51 9.41
C ILE A 15 7.24 -21.37 9.08
N THR A 16 6.48 -22.46 9.07
CA THR A 16 5.05 -22.43 8.73
C THR A 16 4.15 -22.35 9.95
N ALA A 17 4.48 -23.02 11.04
CA ALA A 17 3.68 -23.06 12.25
C ALA A 17 3.72 -21.74 13.04
N LEU A 18 4.84 -21.00 13.03
CA LEU A 18 4.91 -19.70 13.70
C LEU A 18 4.00 -18.65 13.05
N PRO A 19 4.01 -18.44 11.72
CA PRO A 19 3.06 -17.55 11.06
C PRO A 19 1.62 -18.03 11.16
N VAL A 20 1.36 -19.34 11.12
CA VAL A 20 0.00 -19.90 11.27
C VAL A 20 -0.51 -19.72 12.70
N TYR A 21 0.34 -19.92 13.71
CA TYR A 21 0.01 -19.67 15.10
C TYR A 21 -0.24 -18.18 15.34
N TRP A 22 0.61 -17.30 14.80
CA TRP A 22 0.34 -15.86 14.77
C TRP A 22 -1.03 -15.66 14.13
N LEU A 23 -1.22 -15.95 12.85
CA LEU A 23 -2.49 -15.77 12.15
C LEU A 23 -3.72 -16.29 12.93
N ALA A 24 -3.61 -17.42 13.62
CA ALA A 24 -4.66 -17.94 14.50
C ALA A 24 -4.91 -17.08 15.75
N VAL A 25 -3.88 -16.50 16.37
CA VAL A 25 -4.01 -15.50 17.44
C VAL A 25 -4.69 -14.23 16.92
N GLU A 26 -4.33 -13.73 15.73
CA GLU A 26 -4.98 -12.55 15.13
C GLU A 26 -6.46 -12.81 14.83
N LEU A 27 -6.77 -13.97 14.24
CA LEU A 27 -8.14 -14.38 13.95
C LEU A 27 -8.99 -14.55 15.22
N ARG A 28 -8.38 -14.97 16.34
CA ARG A 28 -9.07 -15.03 17.65
C ARG A 28 -9.29 -13.65 18.26
N ALA A 29 -8.36 -12.71 18.06
CA ALA A 29 -8.53 -11.33 18.49
C ALA A 29 -9.70 -10.64 17.75
N THR A 30 -10.02 -11.06 16.51
CA THR A 30 -11.15 -10.51 15.76
C THR A 30 -12.54 -10.98 16.21
N GLU A 31 -12.65 -11.96 17.13
CA GLU A 31 -13.93 -12.61 17.45
C GLU A 31 -14.72 -11.98 18.61
N SER A 32 -14.27 -10.89 19.26
CA SER A 32 -14.89 -10.47 20.54
C SER A 32 -15.03 -8.98 20.85
N SER A 33 -15.12 -8.09 19.85
CA SER A 33 -15.59 -6.72 20.12
C SER A 33 -16.46 -6.21 18.98
N HIS A 34 -17.73 -5.91 19.28
CA HIS A 34 -18.59 -5.14 18.39
C HIS A 34 -18.02 -3.73 18.28
N VAL A 35 -17.11 -3.50 17.34
CA VAL A 35 -16.49 -2.18 17.14
C VAL A 35 -17.58 -1.19 16.72
N PRO A 36 -17.88 -0.17 17.54
CA PRO A 36 -18.95 0.77 17.23
C PRO A 36 -18.60 1.58 15.98
N ALA A 37 -19.62 1.88 15.17
CA ALA A 37 -19.50 2.70 13.99
C ALA A 37 -20.42 3.92 14.09
N ALA A 38 -19.96 5.04 13.56
CA ALA A 38 -20.69 6.29 13.55
C ALA A 38 -21.93 6.18 12.68
N SER A 39 -23.03 6.76 13.14
CA SER A 39 -24.28 6.88 12.38
C SER A 39 -24.83 8.29 12.57
N ARG A 40 -25.20 8.94 11.45
CA ARG A 40 -25.75 10.31 11.46
C ARG A 40 -24.89 11.30 12.25
N GLY A 41 -23.57 11.27 12.03
CA GLY A 41 -22.64 12.21 12.66
C GLY A 41 -22.38 11.95 14.15
N ILE A 42 -22.87 10.85 14.72
CA ILE A 42 -22.67 10.48 16.13
C ILE A 42 -22.02 9.11 16.23
N LEU A 43 -20.97 9.00 17.04
CA LEU A 43 -20.37 7.73 17.43
C LEU A 43 -20.52 7.54 18.94
N ASP A 44 -21.22 6.47 19.32
CA ASP A 44 -21.44 6.13 20.73
C ASP A 44 -20.35 5.18 21.22
N LEU A 45 -19.53 5.69 22.14
CA LEU A 45 -18.41 4.99 22.78
C LEU A 45 -18.65 4.84 24.28
N ARG A 46 -19.86 5.08 24.79
CA ARG A 46 -20.13 5.06 26.25
C ARG A 46 -19.81 3.73 26.93
N GLU A 47 -19.83 2.63 26.18
CA GLU A 47 -19.48 1.29 26.65
C GLU A 47 -18.06 0.85 26.26
N TRP A 48 -17.30 1.69 25.54
CA TRP A 48 -15.96 1.36 25.08
C TRP A 48 -14.94 1.44 26.21
N ARG A 49 -14.14 0.38 26.40
CA ARG A 49 -13.14 0.33 27.48
C ARG A 49 -11.76 0.66 26.92
N PHE A 50 -11.40 1.94 26.86
CA PHE A 50 -10.11 2.39 26.30
C PHE A 50 -8.87 1.73 26.94
N ASP A 51 -8.95 1.29 28.19
CA ASP A 51 -7.86 0.62 28.90
C ASP A 51 -7.71 -0.87 28.52
N ALA A 52 -8.78 -1.51 28.03
CA ALA A 52 -8.79 -2.92 27.66
C ALA A 52 -8.81 -3.14 26.14
N ASP A 53 -9.66 -2.38 25.44
CA ASP A 53 -9.89 -2.49 23.99
C ASP A 53 -8.96 -1.55 23.19
N GLY A 54 -8.32 -0.59 23.87
CA GLY A 54 -7.36 0.33 23.27
C GLY A 54 -7.99 1.43 22.41
N ALA A 55 -7.27 1.82 21.36
CA ALA A 55 -7.69 2.87 20.43
C ALA A 55 -8.82 2.37 19.51
N VAL A 56 -9.84 3.19 19.32
CA VAL A 56 -10.98 2.92 18.45
C VAL A 56 -10.84 3.64 17.11
N ARG A 57 -11.37 3.03 16.05
CA ARG A 57 -11.46 3.67 14.73
C ARG A 57 -12.73 4.51 14.67
N LEU A 58 -12.61 5.76 14.21
CA LEU A 58 -13.75 6.67 14.04
C LEU A 58 -14.49 6.42 12.72
N ASN A 59 -14.78 5.14 12.44
CA ASN A 59 -15.41 4.71 11.19
C ASN A 59 -16.92 4.95 11.23
N GLY A 60 -17.55 5.05 10.06
CA GLY A 60 -19.01 5.15 9.89
C GLY A 60 -19.44 6.41 9.15
N GLN A 61 -20.67 6.85 9.37
CA GLN A 61 -21.25 8.02 8.72
C GLN A 61 -21.00 9.30 9.52
N TRP A 62 -20.27 10.22 8.91
CA TRP A 62 -19.99 11.57 9.42
C TRP A 62 -20.88 12.59 8.70
N ASP A 63 -21.09 13.74 9.33
CA ASP A 63 -21.70 14.89 8.66
C ASP A 63 -20.64 15.60 7.82
N MET A 64 -20.94 15.84 6.54
CA MET A 64 -20.04 16.52 5.60
C MET A 64 -20.69 17.77 5.00
N TYR A 65 -20.02 18.91 5.17
CA TYR A 65 -20.39 20.21 4.64
C TYR A 65 -19.56 20.50 3.39
N VAL A 66 -20.14 20.26 2.21
CA VAL A 66 -19.46 20.39 0.93
C VAL A 66 -19.21 21.85 0.55
N GLY A 67 -18.04 22.14 0.00
CA GLY A 67 -17.65 23.45 -0.53
C GLY A 67 -17.26 24.46 0.54
N LYS A 68 -17.13 24.04 1.80
CA LYS A 68 -16.90 24.93 2.94
C LYS A 68 -15.74 24.44 3.81
N VAL A 69 -14.88 25.36 4.22
CA VAL A 69 -13.81 25.13 5.21
C VAL A 69 -14.19 25.85 6.50
N LEU A 70 -14.97 25.18 7.34
CA LEU A 70 -15.64 25.78 8.50
C LEU A 70 -14.84 25.59 9.78
N GLY A 71 -14.74 26.64 10.57
CA GLY A 71 -14.27 26.57 11.95
C GLY A 71 -15.36 26.10 12.93
N ALA A 72 -14.98 25.83 14.18
CA ALA A 72 -15.93 25.41 15.22
C ALA A 72 -16.99 26.48 15.56
N SER A 73 -16.61 27.76 15.54
CA SER A 73 -17.54 28.88 15.76
C SER A 73 -18.58 28.99 14.64
N GLU A 74 -18.17 28.79 13.39
CA GLU A 74 -19.05 28.85 12.22
C GLU A 74 -20.04 27.67 12.21
N LEU A 75 -19.57 26.48 12.59
CA LEU A 75 -20.43 25.30 12.76
C LEU A 75 -21.47 25.49 13.86
N ALA A 76 -21.11 26.14 14.97
CA ALA A 76 -22.04 26.46 16.05
C ALA A 76 -23.09 27.52 15.64
N ALA A 77 -22.69 28.51 14.84
CA ALA A 77 -23.56 29.59 14.38
C ALA A 77 -24.52 29.18 13.25
N SER A 78 -24.21 28.11 12.52
CA SER A 78 -24.86 27.79 11.24
C SER A 78 -25.81 26.59 11.27
N SER A 79 -26.27 26.15 12.47
CA SER A 79 -27.03 24.90 12.61
C SER A 79 -28.30 24.82 11.77
N ASP A 80 -28.88 25.96 11.38
CA ASP A 80 -30.14 26.02 10.61
C ASP A 80 -29.95 26.29 9.10
N SER A 81 -28.80 26.83 8.67
CA SER A 81 -28.57 27.25 7.27
C SER A 81 -27.69 26.27 6.48
N LEU A 82 -26.82 25.53 7.16
CA LEU A 82 -25.93 24.56 6.53
C LEU A 82 -26.53 23.15 6.62
N ARG A 83 -26.88 22.57 5.48
CA ARG A 83 -27.34 21.18 5.39
C ARG A 83 -26.17 20.25 5.12
N PRO A 84 -25.71 19.45 6.09
CA PRO A 84 -24.69 18.43 5.82
C PRO A 84 -25.28 17.29 4.99
N ILE A 85 -24.39 16.56 4.31
CA ILE A 85 -24.69 15.25 3.75
C ILE A 85 -23.97 14.16 4.56
N ALA A 86 -24.55 12.97 4.62
CA ALA A 86 -23.89 11.83 5.26
C ALA A 86 -22.73 11.33 4.39
N ALA A 87 -21.52 11.31 4.93
CA ALA A 87 -20.33 10.81 4.27
C ALA A 87 -19.75 9.60 5.02
N THR A 88 -19.44 8.53 4.29
CA THR A 88 -18.78 7.36 4.87
C THR A 88 -17.30 7.62 5.06
N VAL A 89 -16.82 7.41 6.29
CA VAL A 89 -15.40 7.50 6.67
C VAL A 89 -14.95 6.14 7.21
N PRO A 90 -13.82 5.58 6.73
CA PRO A 90 -13.04 6.06 5.60
C PRO A 90 -13.81 5.93 4.27
N GLY A 91 -13.52 6.83 3.33
CA GLY A 91 -14.13 6.83 2.01
C GLY A 91 -13.56 7.89 1.09
N VAL A 92 -13.67 7.63 -0.21
CA VAL A 92 -13.45 8.67 -1.24
C VAL A 92 -14.74 9.44 -1.44
N TRP A 93 -14.68 10.77 -1.47
CA TRP A 93 -15.87 11.60 -1.65
C TRP A 93 -16.28 11.77 -3.13
N ASN A 94 -15.56 11.15 -4.07
CA ASN A 94 -15.81 11.28 -5.50
C ASN A 94 -17.23 10.82 -5.82
N GLY A 95 -17.94 11.59 -6.64
CA GLY A 95 -19.35 11.36 -6.94
C GLY A 95 -20.33 11.93 -5.91
N SER A 96 -19.85 12.49 -4.78
CA SER A 96 -20.72 13.26 -3.89
C SER A 96 -21.13 14.57 -4.57
N PRO A 97 -22.35 15.08 -4.32
CA PRO A 97 -22.81 16.34 -4.89
C PRO A 97 -21.84 17.50 -4.61
N GLY A 98 -21.34 18.15 -5.65
CA GLY A 98 -20.37 19.25 -5.58
C GLY A 98 -18.89 18.82 -5.48
N LEU A 99 -18.61 17.50 -5.46
CA LEU A 99 -17.27 16.91 -5.37
C LEU A 99 -17.09 15.75 -6.35
N GLU A 100 -17.86 15.75 -7.46
CA GLU A 100 -17.94 14.65 -8.42
C GLU A 100 -16.56 14.31 -9.00
N SER A 101 -15.76 15.34 -9.30
CA SER A 101 -14.40 15.22 -9.84
C SER A 101 -13.36 14.77 -8.82
N GLY A 102 -13.74 14.65 -7.54
CA GLY A 102 -12.84 14.41 -6.42
C GLY A 102 -12.07 15.66 -5.96
N ARG A 103 -12.21 16.80 -6.66
CA ARG A 103 -11.58 18.07 -6.29
C ARG A 103 -12.58 19.02 -5.65
N GLY A 104 -12.14 19.70 -4.60
CA GLY A 104 -12.92 20.67 -3.84
C GLY A 104 -12.48 20.72 -2.38
N ALA A 105 -13.33 21.30 -1.54
CA ALA A 105 -13.14 21.36 -0.10
C ALA A 105 -14.41 20.89 0.61
N ALA A 106 -14.28 20.31 1.80
CA ALA A 106 -15.39 20.06 2.69
C ALA A 106 -14.92 20.05 4.14
N THR A 107 -15.88 20.24 5.04
CA THR A 107 -15.67 20.07 6.47
C THR A 107 -16.47 18.86 6.96
N TYR A 108 -15.81 17.95 7.65
CA TYR A 108 -16.42 16.79 8.28
C TYR A 108 -16.62 17.06 9.76
N ARG A 109 -17.72 16.56 10.33
CA ARG A 109 -18.01 16.64 11.76
C ARG A 109 -18.46 15.28 12.30
N LEU A 110 -17.93 14.93 13.46
CA LEU A 110 -18.36 13.77 14.25
C LEU A 110 -18.44 14.14 15.72
N ARG A 111 -19.55 13.78 16.34
CA ARG A 111 -19.73 13.89 17.79
C ARG A 111 -19.52 12.53 18.45
N LEU A 112 -18.58 12.48 19.38
CA LEU A 112 -18.34 11.31 20.23
C LEU A 112 -19.16 11.41 21.51
N LEU A 113 -19.82 10.33 21.89
CA LEU A 113 -20.37 10.13 23.23
C LEU A 113 -19.43 9.20 23.98
N LEU A 114 -18.86 9.67 25.09
CA LEU A 114 -17.77 8.99 25.76
C LEU A 114 -18.22 8.41 27.11
N PRO A 115 -17.51 7.39 27.62
CA PRO A 115 -17.70 6.89 28.98
C PRO A 115 -17.58 8.03 30.01
N PRO A 116 -18.34 8.03 31.11
CA PRO A 116 -18.27 9.08 32.15
C PRO A 116 -16.87 9.26 32.76
N ASP A 117 -16.07 8.21 32.79
CA ASP A 117 -14.72 8.11 33.31
C ASP A 117 -13.62 8.36 32.26
N ALA A 118 -13.99 8.63 30.99
CA ALA A 118 -13.06 9.01 29.94
C ALA A 118 -12.49 10.42 30.18
N ARG A 119 -11.52 10.50 31.07
CA ARG A 119 -10.78 11.71 31.46
C ARG A 119 -9.28 11.54 31.24
N GLY A 120 -8.59 12.66 31.11
CA GLY A 120 -7.14 12.72 30.92
C GLY A 120 -6.74 13.01 29.48
N THR A 121 -5.51 12.68 29.12
CA THR A 121 -4.96 12.98 27.80
C THR A 121 -5.32 11.90 26.79
N PHE A 122 -5.98 12.33 25.73
CA PHE A 122 -6.35 11.49 24.59
C PHE A 122 -5.65 11.99 23.35
N GLY A 123 -5.57 11.12 22.35
CA GLY A 123 -4.97 11.41 21.06
C GLY A 123 -5.89 11.04 19.91
N ILE A 124 -5.70 11.77 18.81
CA ILE A 124 -6.18 11.38 17.49
C ILE A 124 -4.96 11.13 16.61
N ARG A 125 -4.94 9.99 15.92
CA ARG A 125 -3.94 9.67 14.90
C ARG A 125 -4.58 9.65 13.52
N MET A 126 -4.02 10.50 12.66
CA MET A 126 -4.40 10.63 11.26
C MET A 126 -3.29 10.02 10.39
N MET A 127 -3.67 9.09 9.52
CA MET A 127 -2.74 8.42 8.62
C MET A 127 -2.70 9.04 7.23
N ASN A 128 -3.86 9.30 6.62
CA ASN A 128 -3.93 9.85 5.28
C ASN A 128 -5.28 10.51 5.04
N ILE A 129 -5.24 11.82 4.80
CA ILE A 129 -6.38 12.62 4.34
C ILE A 129 -5.91 13.41 3.13
N ARG A 130 -6.61 13.27 2.00
CA ARG A 130 -6.16 13.83 0.71
C ARG A 130 -6.78 15.21 0.48
N THR A 131 -6.03 16.25 0.09
CA THR A 131 -4.55 16.38 0.10
C THR A 131 -4.06 17.44 1.07
N ALA A 132 -4.96 18.17 1.72
CA ALA A 132 -4.66 19.03 2.85
C ALA A 132 -5.73 18.82 3.91
N SER A 133 -5.34 18.80 5.18
CA SER A 133 -6.26 18.60 6.28
C SER A 133 -5.87 19.35 7.55
N ARG A 134 -6.88 19.67 8.36
CA ARG A 134 -6.72 20.24 9.68
C ARG A 134 -7.78 19.64 10.60
N ILE A 135 -7.36 19.19 11.78
CA ILE A 135 -8.25 18.53 12.74
C ILE A 135 -8.38 19.40 13.98
N PHE A 136 -9.63 19.57 14.41
CA PHE A 136 -10.00 20.24 15.63
C PHE A 136 -10.76 19.28 16.54
N VAL A 137 -10.56 19.43 17.84
CA VAL A 137 -11.39 18.78 18.86
C VAL A 137 -11.88 19.83 19.84
N ASN A 138 -13.20 19.87 20.06
CA ASN A 138 -13.85 20.87 20.92
C ASN A 138 -13.45 22.32 20.57
N GLY A 139 -13.20 22.57 19.28
CA GLY A 139 -12.77 23.87 18.75
C GLY A 139 -11.27 24.17 18.80
N GLU A 140 -10.47 23.35 19.47
CA GLU A 140 -9.01 23.51 19.51
C GLU A 140 -8.34 22.71 18.38
N GLN A 141 -7.39 23.34 17.67
CA GLN A 141 -6.64 22.67 16.61
C GLN A 141 -5.60 21.71 17.22
N ILE A 142 -5.72 20.42 16.94
CA ILE A 142 -4.80 19.39 17.46
C ILE A 142 -3.76 18.93 16.44
N GLY A 143 -3.94 19.25 15.16
CA GLY A 143 -2.97 18.91 14.13
C GLY A 143 -3.35 19.36 12.72
N VAL A 144 -2.35 19.36 11.85
CA VAL A 144 -2.44 19.92 10.50
C VAL A 144 -1.51 19.18 9.54
N SER A 145 -1.96 19.02 8.31
CA SER A 145 -1.19 18.46 7.20
C SER A 145 -1.48 19.31 5.96
N GLY A 146 -0.54 20.17 5.56
CA GLY A 146 -0.80 21.21 4.55
C GLY A 146 -1.65 22.36 5.09
N LEU A 147 -2.37 23.07 4.22
CA LEU A 147 -3.29 24.14 4.57
C LEU A 147 -4.55 24.02 3.70
N PRO A 148 -5.69 23.54 4.26
CA PRO A 148 -6.93 23.45 3.50
C PRO A 148 -7.54 24.84 3.27
N GLY A 149 -8.00 25.11 2.05
CA GLY A 149 -8.74 26.31 1.68
C GLY A 149 -9.91 25.98 0.74
N GLU A 150 -10.83 26.93 0.53
CA GLU A 150 -12.01 26.72 -0.32
C GLU A 150 -11.69 26.74 -1.82
N THR A 151 -10.49 27.20 -2.19
CA THR A 151 -10.04 27.32 -3.58
C THR A 151 -8.66 26.71 -3.78
N ARG A 152 -8.30 26.47 -5.04
CA ARG A 152 -6.98 25.95 -5.42
C ARG A 152 -5.84 26.87 -4.99
N SER A 153 -6.00 28.19 -5.10
CA SER A 153 -4.96 29.16 -4.73
C SER A 153 -4.81 29.31 -3.21
N ALA A 154 -5.88 29.08 -2.45
CA ALA A 154 -5.88 29.12 -0.99
C ALA A 154 -5.50 27.77 -0.33
N THR A 155 -5.25 26.73 -1.13
CA THR A 155 -4.94 25.39 -0.62
C THR A 155 -3.47 25.04 -0.84
N HIS A 156 -2.78 24.67 0.23
CA HIS A 156 -1.44 24.08 0.17
C HIS A 156 -1.51 22.59 0.50
N PRO A 157 -1.20 21.68 -0.44
CA PRO A 157 -1.27 20.24 -0.17
C PRO A 157 -0.21 19.82 0.86
N GLY A 158 -0.59 18.93 1.77
CA GLY A 158 0.26 18.18 2.68
C GLY A 158 -0.41 16.87 3.08
N ASN A 159 0.30 15.75 2.88
CA ASN A 159 -0.20 14.42 3.19
C ASN A 159 0.79 13.67 4.10
N VAL A 160 1.10 14.31 5.22
CA VAL A 160 1.97 13.79 6.28
C VAL A 160 1.09 13.23 7.41
N PRO A 161 1.27 11.96 7.81
CA PRO A 161 0.63 11.39 8.99
C PRO A 161 1.02 12.16 10.25
N PHE A 162 0.08 12.35 11.18
CA PHE A 162 0.37 12.96 12.47
C PHE A 162 -0.49 12.37 13.60
N ALA A 163 -0.05 12.58 14.83
CA ALA A 163 -0.86 12.37 16.03
C ALA A 163 -0.95 13.70 16.79
N GLY A 164 -2.17 14.10 17.14
CA GLY A 164 -2.46 15.27 17.96
C GLY A 164 -3.04 14.83 19.29
N TYR A 165 -2.70 15.51 20.37
CA TYR A 165 -3.14 15.17 21.72
C TYR A 165 -3.88 16.34 22.36
N PHE A 166 -4.84 16.02 23.22
CA PHE A 166 -5.67 17.00 23.91
C PHE A 166 -6.20 16.41 25.22
N THR A 167 -6.65 17.28 26.11
CA THR A 167 -7.24 16.85 27.39
C THR A 167 -8.75 16.77 27.27
N LEU A 168 -9.31 15.60 27.61
CA LEU A 168 -10.75 15.42 27.72
C LEU A 168 -11.23 15.86 29.10
N THR A 169 -12.16 16.81 29.10
CA THR A 169 -12.79 17.37 30.31
C THR A 169 -14.26 16.97 30.45
N ALA A 170 -14.88 16.47 29.38
CA ALA A 170 -16.30 16.15 29.32
C ALA A 170 -16.53 14.76 28.69
N SER A 171 -17.69 14.16 28.98
CA SER A 171 -18.13 12.87 28.41
C SER A 171 -18.64 12.97 26.96
N ALA A 172 -18.20 14.00 26.23
CA ALA A 172 -18.46 14.16 24.82
C ALA A 172 -17.30 14.94 24.18
N ALA A 173 -17.04 14.65 22.92
CA ALA A 173 -16.06 15.38 22.12
C ALA A 173 -16.64 15.69 20.73
N ASP A 174 -16.45 16.91 20.25
CA ASP A 174 -16.81 17.31 18.89
C ASP A 174 -15.54 17.36 18.04
N ILE A 175 -15.48 16.51 17.01
CA ILE A 175 -14.34 16.41 16.09
C ILE A 175 -14.74 17.09 14.79
N VAL A 176 -13.92 18.04 14.36
CA VAL A 176 -14.08 18.73 13.08
C VAL A 176 -12.83 18.52 12.24
N VAL A 177 -13.00 18.09 11.00
CA VAL A 177 -11.91 17.87 10.06
C VAL A 177 -12.16 18.68 8.81
N GLN A 178 -11.32 19.69 8.60
CA GLN A 178 -11.29 20.44 7.34
C GLN A 178 -10.46 19.67 6.33
N VAL A 179 -11.00 19.47 5.13
CA VAL A 179 -10.34 18.73 4.04
C VAL A 179 -10.42 19.54 2.75
N ALA A 180 -9.28 19.69 2.07
CA ALA A 180 -9.24 20.27 0.73
C ALA A 180 -8.38 19.42 -0.19
N ASN A 181 -8.86 19.22 -1.42
CA ASN A 181 -8.13 18.56 -2.49
C ASN A 181 -8.35 19.31 -3.80
N PHE A 182 -7.33 20.01 -4.29
CA PHE A 182 -7.32 20.58 -5.65
C PHE A 182 -6.18 20.06 -6.52
N SER A 183 -5.39 19.11 -5.99
CA SER A 183 -4.14 18.64 -6.60
C SER A 183 -4.17 17.16 -6.99
N TYR A 184 -5.16 16.39 -6.52
CA TYR A 184 -5.23 14.95 -6.73
C TYR A 184 -6.59 14.51 -7.31
N ALA A 185 -6.64 13.34 -7.95
CA ALA A 185 -7.84 12.84 -8.63
C ALA A 185 -8.94 12.35 -7.67
N SER A 186 -8.61 12.06 -6.41
CA SER A 186 -9.56 11.69 -5.38
C SER A 186 -9.29 12.36 -4.04
N GLY A 187 -10.34 12.71 -3.32
CA GLY A 187 -10.26 13.39 -2.04
C GLY A 187 -11.12 12.72 -0.96
N GLY A 188 -11.10 13.33 0.22
CA GLY A 188 -11.79 12.84 1.41
C GLY A 188 -10.86 12.15 2.40
N ILE A 189 -11.46 11.56 3.43
CA ILE A 189 -10.79 10.85 4.52
C ILE A 189 -10.69 9.37 4.11
N VAL A 190 -9.62 9.01 3.40
CA VAL A 190 -9.50 7.70 2.73
C VAL A 190 -8.99 6.57 3.63
N LEU A 191 -8.42 6.90 4.79
CA LEU A 191 -8.00 5.93 5.80
C LEU A 191 -8.67 6.25 7.15
N PRO A 192 -8.87 5.23 8.02
CA PRO A 192 -9.42 5.43 9.35
C PRO A 192 -8.63 6.45 10.16
N ILE A 193 -9.37 7.24 10.93
CA ILE A 193 -8.83 8.09 11.99
C ILE A 193 -8.95 7.30 13.30
N TRP A 194 -7.87 7.25 14.06
CA TRP A 194 -7.84 6.54 15.34
C TRP A 194 -7.99 7.50 16.50
N PHE A 195 -8.71 7.09 17.53
CA PHE A 195 -8.94 7.85 18.75
C PHE A 195 -8.74 6.96 19.98
N GLY A 196 -8.06 7.44 21.00
CA GLY A 196 -7.83 6.68 22.23
C GLY A 196 -6.97 7.45 23.22
N ARG A 197 -6.61 6.81 24.34
CA ARG A 197 -5.65 7.38 25.28
C ARG A 197 -4.30 7.64 24.60
N GLN A 198 -3.56 8.63 25.10
CA GLN A 198 -2.27 9.02 24.53
C GLN A 198 -1.33 7.82 24.37
N GLU A 199 -1.24 6.96 25.38
CA GLU A 199 -0.32 5.81 25.41
C GLU A 199 -0.66 4.80 24.32
N ALA A 200 -1.95 4.50 24.12
CA ALA A 200 -2.42 3.60 23.08
C ALA A 200 -2.14 4.15 21.67
N ILE A 201 -2.30 5.46 21.48
CA ILE A 201 -1.99 6.13 20.21
C ILE A 201 -0.48 6.13 19.93
N GLN A 202 0.35 6.23 20.98
CA GLN A 202 1.81 6.19 20.86
C GLN A 202 2.33 4.77 20.61
N SER A 203 1.85 3.75 21.32
CA SER A 203 2.33 2.37 21.19
C SER A 203 2.02 1.77 19.83
N ASP A 204 0.87 2.10 19.26
CA ASP A 204 0.45 1.64 17.93
C ASP A 204 1.33 2.19 16.79
N ARG A 205 2.11 3.25 17.05
CA ARG A 205 3.13 3.74 16.12
C ARG A 205 4.37 2.84 16.09
N GLU A 206 4.65 2.14 17.19
CA GLU A 206 5.87 1.33 17.36
C GLU A 206 5.67 -0.11 16.86
N THR A 207 4.48 -0.69 17.03
CA THR A 207 4.15 -2.06 16.61
C THR A 207 4.20 -2.26 15.10
N GLY A 208 3.75 -1.27 14.31
CA GLY A 208 3.81 -1.34 12.85
C GLY A 208 5.22 -1.49 12.30
N LEU A 209 6.23 -0.95 12.98
CA LEU A 209 7.64 -1.12 12.59
C LEU A 209 8.11 -2.56 12.83
N PHE A 210 7.70 -3.18 13.94
CA PHE A 210 8.09 -4.54 14.30
C PHE A 210 7.59 -5.58 13.28
N GLU A 211 6.37 -5.40 12.75
CA GLU A 211 5.80 -6.27 11.72
C GLU A 211 6.62 -6.25 10.42
N TYR A 212 7.07 -5.07 9.99
CA TYR A 212 7.96 -4.93 8.84
C TYR A 212 9.33 -5.57 9.08
N TRP A 213 9.89 -5.46 10.30
CA TRP A 213 11.14 -6.11 10.66
C TRP A 213 11.04 -7.64 10.68
N LEU A 214 9.91 -8.20 11.14
CA LEU A 214 9.67 -9.64 11.10
C LEU A 214 9.56 -10.17 9.67
N THR A 215 8.84 -9.44 8.81
CA THR A 215 8.69 -9.82 7.39
C THR A 215 10.02 -9.71 6.65
N ALA A 216 10.76 -8.60 6.84
CA ALA A 216 12.11 -8.44 6.29
C ALA A 216 13.06 -9.52 6.82
N GLY A 217 13.02 -9.80 8.13
CA GLY A 217 13.80 -10.85 8.78
C GLY A 217 13.53 -12.24 8.20
N GLY A 218 12.28 -12.54 7.84
CA GLY A 218 11.91 -13.79 7.17
C GLY A 218 12.61 -13.99 5.82
N PHE A 219 12.70 -12.94 5.00
CA PHE A 219 13.41 -13.00 3.71
C PHE A 219 14.92 -13.23 3.88
N PHE A 220 15.54 -12.56 4.86
CA PHE A 220 16.97 -12.74 5.13
C PHE A 220 17.29 -14.08 5.80
N GLY A 221 16.42 -14.54 6.71
CA GLY A 221 16.54 -15.82 7.39
C GLY A 221 16.47 -17.01 6.42
N ALA A 222 15.54 -16.97 5.45
CA ALA A 222 15.42 -18.01 4.43
C ALA A 222 16.69 -18.13 3.58
N ARG A 223 17.31 -17.01 3.21
CA ARG A 223 18.59 -16.99 2.48
C ARG A 223 19.75 -17.54 3.31
N ALA A 224 19.82 -17.19 4.60
CA ALA A 224 20.86 -17.68 5.51
C ALA A 224 20.76 -19.21 5.69
N VAL A 225 19.56 -19.73 5.91
CA VAL A 225 19.31 -21.19 6.00
C VAL A 225 19.66 -21.89 4.69
N PHE A 226 19.24 -21.35 3.53
CA PHE A 226 19.58 -21.91 2.24
C PHE A 226 21.11 -21.98 2.01
N SER A 227 21.84 -20.94 2.43
CA SER A 227 23.31 -20.89 2.32
C SER A 227 24.06 -21.77 3.31
N ALA A 228 23.49 -22.06 4.48
CA ALA A 228 24.09 -22.90 5.50
C ALA A 228 23.78 -24.40 5.31
N VAL A 229 22.62 -24.70 4.73
CA VAL A 229 22.14 -26.06 4.48
C VAL A 229 22.71 -26.61 3.17
N LEU A 230 22.82 -25.79 2.12
CA LEU A 230 23.49 -26.25 0.90
C LEU A 230 25.00 -26.30 1.15
N PRO A 231 25.68 -27.42 0.85
CA PRO A 231 27.13 -27.45 0.90
C PRO A 231 27.66 -26.36 -0.05
N PRO A 232 28.74 -25.64 0.31
CA PRO A 232 29.32 -24.66 -0.58
C PRO A 232 29.61 -25.37 -1.90
N SER A 233 28.87 -25.04 -2.95
CA SER A 233 29.18 -25.51 -4.29
C SER A 233 30.49 -24.82 -4.62
N SER A 234 31.59 -25.54 -4.40
CA SER A 234 32.90 -25.03 -4.80
C SER A 234 32.79 -24.59 -6.26
N PRO A 235 33.36 -23.45 -6.66
CA PRO A 235 33.27 -22.98 -8.06
C PRO A 235 33.64 -24.08 -9.06
N ARG A 236 34.51 -25.01 -8.64
CA ARG A 236 34.98 -26.18 -9.38
C ARG A 236 33.86 -27.19 -9.72
N SER A 237 32.87 -27.41 -8.86
CA SER A 237 31.79 -28.38 -9.14
C SER A 237 30.74 -27.83 -10.12
N ALA A 238 30.44 -26.52 -10.05
CA ALA A 238 29.59 -25.85 -11.04
C ALA A 238 30.28 -25.79 -12.42
N PHE A 239 31.59 -25.49 -12.46
CA PHE A 239 32.37 -25.48 -13.70
C PHE A 239 32.53 -26.88 -14.32
N ALA A 240 32.68 -27.92 -13.49
CA ALA A 240 32.73 -29.30 -13.95
C ALA A 240 31.40 -29.78 -14.55
N ALA A 241 30.26 -29.38 -13.98
CA ALA A 241 28.94 -29.65 -14.53
C ALA A 241 28.73 -28.94 -15.88
N TYR A 242 29.14 -27.67 -15.99
CA TYR A 242 29.10 -26.90 -17.24
C TYR A 242 29.99 -27.53 -18.33
N ARG A 243 31.19 -28.00 -17.96
CA ARG A 243 32.13 -28.64 -18.89
C ARG A 243 31.63 -30.00 -19.42
N ARG A 244 30.77 -30.71 -18.69
CA ARG A 244 30.11 -31.94 -19.16
C ARG A 244 28.99 -31.69 -20.17
N LEU A 245 28.45 -30.47 -20.25
CA LEU A 245 27.40 -30.08 -21.21
C LEU A 245 27.96 -29.51 -22.52
N LEU A 246 29.22 -29.09 -22.55
CA LEU A 246 29.90 -28.60 -23.76
C LEU A 246 29.92 -29.59 -24.95
N PRO A 247 30.09 -30.92 -24.78
CA PRO A 247 30.08 -31.87 -25.90
C PRO A 247 28.68 -32.09 -26.50
N VAL A 248 27.62 -31.81 -25.74
CA VAL A 248 26.23 -31.94 -26.22
C VAL A 248 25.87 -30.75 -27.11
N GLN A 249 26.31 -29.53 -26.74
CA GLN A 249 26.09 -28.35 -27.55
C GLN A 249 26.91 -28.34 -28.86
N SER A 250 28.10 -28.95 -28.87
CA SER A 250 28.90 -29.06 -30.09
C SER A 250 28.31 -30.04 -31.10
N ARG A 251 27.66 -31.13 -30.66
CA ARG A 251 26.92 -32.06 -31.53
C ARG A 251 25.66 -31.43 -32.13
N LEU A 252 24.88 -30.71 -31.32
CA LEU A 252 23.71 -29.97 -31.80
C LEU A 252 24.06 -28.91 -32.86
N ARG A 253 25.22 -28.24 -32.75
CA ARG A 253 25.72 -27.32 -33.80
C ARG A 253 26.20 -28.04 -35.07
N ALA A 254 26.70 -29.27 -34.96
CA ALA A 254 27.15 -30.05 -36.12
C ALA A 254 25.96 -30.60 -36.92
N ASP A 255 24.90 -31.04 -36.23
CA ASP A 255 23.67 -31.51 -36.88
C ASP A 255 22.88 -30.37 -37.52
N ALA A 256 22.75 -29.21 -36.85
CA ALA A 256 22.12 -28.02 -37.43
C ALA A 256 22.86 -27.48 -38.68
N ARG A 257 24.18 -27.69 -38.79
CA ARG A 257 24.95 -27.35 -40.01
C ARG A 257 24.76 -28.36 -41.15
N ARG A 258 24.47 -29.63 -40.85
CA ARG A 258 24.21 -30.65 -41.88
C ARG A 258 22.81 -30.46 -42.49
N GLU A 259 21.82 -30.12 -41.68
CA GLU A 259 20.46 -29.85 -42.18
C GLU A 259 20.37 -28.56 -43.00
N ALA A 260 21.11 -27.50 -42.64
CA ALA A 260 21.16 -26.25 -43.41
C ALA A 260 21.82 -26.38 -44.79
N CYS A 261 22.57 -27.45 -45.07
CA CYS A 261 23.18 -27.71 -46.38
C CYS A 261 22.29 -28.54 -47.32
N ALA A 262 21.14 -29.03 -46.86
CA ALA A 262 20.19 -29.79 -47.65
C ALA A 262 18.98 -28.92 -48.07
N CYS A 263 19.23 -27.80 -48.75
CA CYS A 263 18.19 -27.09 -49.51
C CYS A 263 18.47 -27.26 -51.02
N PRO A 264 17.47 -27.65 -51.83
CA PRO A 264 17.65 -27.77 -53.27
C PRO A 264 17.94 -26.41 -53.90
N SER A 265 18.85 -26.40 -54.86
CA SER A 265 19.28 -25.27 -55.67
C SER A 265 18.11 -24.48 -56.26
N SER A 266 17.93 -23.23 -55.81
CA SER A 266 17.18 -22.19 -56.53
C SER A 266 18.15 -21.28 -57.28
N PRO A 267 17.88 -20.83 -58.53
CA PRO A 267 18.91 -20.27 -59.41
C PRO A 267 19.35 -18.84 -59.08
N ASN A 268 18.78 -18.18 -58.08
CA ASN A 268 19.03 -16.75 -57.80
C ASN A 268 19.52 -16.50 -56.37
N PHE A 269 20.60 -17.15 -55.94
CA PHE A 269 21.22 -16.84 -54.65
C PHE A 269 22.69 -16.41 -54.78
N VAL A 270 22.95 -15.13 -54.49
CA VAL A 270 24.29 -14.54 -54.41
C VAL A 270 24.86 -14.78 -53.00
N ARG A 271 25.93 -15.58 -52.89
CA ARG A 271 26.69 -15.75 -51.64
C ARG A 271 27.41 -14.44 -51.28
N ARG A 272 27.01 -13.77 -50.19
CA ARG A 272 27.91 -12.84 -49.48
C ARG A 272 28.68 -13.60 -48.41
N ARG A 273 30.01 -13.53 -48.48
CA ARG A 273 30.96 -14.10 -47.51
C ARG A 273 31.07 -13.12 -46.34
N ALA A 274 30.57 -13.48 -45.16
CA ALA A 274 30.81 -12.70 -43.95
C ALA A 274 32.25 -12.94 -43.47
N SER A 275 33.10 -11.92 -43.58
CA SER A 275 34.47 -11.89 -43.11
C SER A 275 34.54 -11.09 -41.80
N ARG A 276 34.50 -11.78 -40.65
CA ARG A 276 35.25 -11.49 -39.40
C ARG A 276 34.76 -12.37 -38.24
N PRO A 277 35.65 -12.77 -37.31
CA PRO A 277 35.28 -13.56 -36.12
C PRO A 277 34.57 -12.68 -35.08
N ILE A 278 33.53 -13.23 -34.44
CA ILE A 278 32.75 -12.57 -33.39
C ILE A 278 33.35 -12.93 -32.02
N ASP A 279 33.65 -11.91 -31.22
CA ASP A 279 34.15 -11.99 -29.85
C ASP A 279 33.09 -12.54 -28.86
N LEU A 280 33.57 -13.19 -27.81
CA LEU A 280 32.85 -14.10 -26.91
C LEU A 280 31.97 -13.41 -25.84
N LEU A 281 31.47 -12.19 -26.06
CA LEU A 281 30.71 -11.42 -25.06
C LEU A 281 29.27 -11.01 -25.47
N GLU A 282 28.70 -11.53 -26.57
CA GLU A 282 27.28 -11.35 -26.92
C GLU A 282 26.51 -12.68 -26.94
N PHE A 283 26.49 -13.40 -25.81
CA PHE A 283 25.78 -14.69 -25.70
C PHE A 283 24.40 -14.61 -25.03
N HIS A 284 23.73 -13.45 -25.04
CA HIS A 284 22.40 -13.28 -24.43
C HIS A 284 21.31 -12.67 -25.33
N LEU A 285 21.44 -12.74 -26.66
CA LEU A 285 20.39 -12.34 -27.60
C LEU A 285 20.10 -13.34 -28.73
N LEU A 286 20.30 -14.64 -28.49
CA LEU A 286 19.99 -15.70 -29.48
C LEU A 286 19.03 -16.78 -28.96
N PHE A 287 18.08 -16.38 -28.10
CA PHE A 287 16.81 -17.09 -27.94
C PHE A 287 15.66 -16.19 -28.39
N SER A 288 15.66 -15.88 -29.67
CA SER A 288 14.48 -15.43 -30.41
C SER A 288 14.61 -16.08 -31.78
N GLY A 289 13.81 -17.11 -32.04
CA GLY A 289 13.76 -17.76 -33.34
C GLY A 289 13.39 -16.76 -34.45
N PRO A 290 13.61 -17.08 -35.73
CA PRO A 290 13.16 -16.25 -36.82
C PRO A 290 11.63 -16.19 -36.80
N ILE A 291 11.10 -15.07 -36.33
CA ILE A 291 9.69 -14.74 -36.48
C ILE A 291 9.49 -14.46 -37.98
N CYS A 292 8.80 -15.37 -38.67
CA CYS A 292 8.16 -15.08 -39.95
C CYS A 292 7.26 -13.85 -39.76
N ARG A 293 7.68 -12.68 -40.26
CA ARG A 293 6.78 -11.53 -40.39
C ARG A 293 6.25 -11.50 -41.84
N PRO A 294 4.92 -11.47 -42.05
CA PRO A 294 4.38 -11.17 -43.36
C PRO A 294 4.73 -9.73 -43.75
N VAL A 295 5.22 -9.54 -44.97
CA VAL A 295 5.47 -8.23 -45.56
C VAL A 295 4.13 -7.63 -45.94
N ILE A 296 3.70 -6.58 -45.23
CA ILE A 296 2.59 -5.72 -45.65
C ILE A 296 3.17 -4.69 -46.63
N PRO A 297 2.63 -4.54 -47.86
CA PRO A 297 3.15 -3.59 -48.82
C PRO A 297 2.84 -2.15 -48.40
N GLU A 298 3.90 -1.33 -48.32
CA GLU A 298 3.84 0.08 -47.99
C GLU A 298 3.39 0.90 -49.22
N VAL A 299 2.29 1.62 -49.08
CA VAL A 299 1.74 2.54 -50.09
C VAL A 299 2.63 3.79 -50.15
N ARG A 300 3.31 4.00 -51.29
CA ARG A 300 4.01 5.27 -51.58
C ARG A 300 3.02 6.43 -51.58
N ARG A 301 3.29 7.46 -50.77
CA ARG A 301 2.87 8.84 -51.06
C ARG A 301 4.10 9.65 -51.46
N SER A 302 4.06 10.19 -52.67
CA SER A 302 5.03 11.16 -53.19
C SER A 302 4.80 12.53 -52.54
N PRO A 303 5.83 13.39 -52.43
CA PRO A 303 5.71 14.69 -51.80
C PRO A 303 5.14 15.73 -52.77
N ALA A 304 4.20 16.53 -52.27
CA ALA A 304 3.89 17.88 -52.73
C ALA A 304 3.54 18.72 -51.49
#